data_AF-A0A8H5GAE3-F1
#
_entry.id   AF-A0A8H5GAE3-F1
#
_cell.length_a   1.000
_cell.length_b   1.000
_cell.length_c   1.000
_cell.angle_alpha   90.00
_cell.angle_beta   90.00
_cell.angle_gamma   90.00
#
_symmetry.space_group_name_H-M   'P 1'
#
loop_
_entity.id
_entity.type
_entity.pdbx_description
1 polymer ?
#
loop_
_entity_poly.entity_id
_entity_poly.type
_entity_poly.pdbx_seq_one_letter_code
_entity_poly.pdbx_strand_id
1 'polypeptide(L)'
;MKNGKATRPGTIPNDLFNAARDIIVPYLGPIHRAIYNLEIYPNDWSLRKLGKPDYRPIILSNGHGRLANSCAAGDIIKCAEILGLLPALQFGAWPGHNTMDSIHLLIDCIKALWRKGYVVTALFMDMKGAFPSVDLDMLCHELRMSPELMGNGGEDQGDPFLVVGYILYVAGLLRLIDKLANCEGFGFMDDVVVISWEKRVKDIHEQLGFMIMRHGGVMEWMKEHNCMFGIDKFKVVDLTRKKMGLRDEEGRPGIKVGDGVLV
;
A
#
# COMPACT_ATOMS: atom_id res chain seq x y z
N MET A 1 15.77 -10.25 -12.08
CA MET A 1 15.37 -8.83 -11.86
C MET A 1 14.88 -8.25 -13.20
N LYS A 2 14.30 -7.05 -13.26
CA LYS A 2 13.95 -6.45 -14.57
C LYS A 2 15.20 -5.88 -15.25
N ASN A 3 15.40 -6.21 -16.52
CA ASN A 3 16.47 -5.66 -17.36
C ASN A 3 16.31 -4.15 -17.56
N GLY A 4 17.42 -3.45 -17.82
CA GLY A 4 17.44 -2.00 -18.08
C GLY A 4 17.10 -1.10 -16.89
N LYS A 5 16.89 -1.65 -15.69
CA LYS A 5 16.74 -0.83 -14.46
C LYS A 5 18.11 -0.42 -13.94
N ALA A 6 18.29 0.88 -13.71
CA ALA A 6 19.49 1.42 -13.09
C ALA A 6 19.74 0.85 -11.68
N THR A 7 21.02 0.65 -11.37
CA THR A 7 21.57 0.32 -10.05
C THR A 7 22.59 1.41 -9.67
N ARG A 8 23.06 1.40 -8.42
CA ARG A 8 24.07 2.38 -7.97
C ARG A 8 25.29 2.33 -8.89
N PRO A 9 25.85 3.48 -9.33
CA PRO A 9 27.09 3.50 -10.11
C PRO A 9 28.21 2.73 -9.40
N GLY A 10 28.94 1.91 -10.15
CA GLY A 10 29.99 1.04 -9.60
C GLY A 10 29.49 -0.30 -9.05
N THR A 11 28.20 -0.63 -9.19
CA THR A 11 27.64 -1.93 -8.81
C THR A 11 27.21 -2.74 -10.03
N ILE A 12 27.04 -4.05 -9.84
CA ILE A 12 26.65 -4.97 -10.92
C ILE A 12 25.24 -4.59 -11.44
N PRO A 13 25.07 -4.41 -12.77
CA PRO A 13 23.76 -4.10 -13.34
C PRO A 13 22.86 -5.34 -13.40
N ASN A 14 21.55 -5.11 -13.41
CA ASN A 14 20.56 -6.19 -13.47
C ASN A 14 20.74 -7.10 -14.70
N ASP A 15 21.15 -6.54 -15.83
CA ASP A 15 21.32 -7.30 -17.08
C ASP A 15 22.42 -8.36 -16.93
N LEU A 16 23.51 -8.05 -16.23
CA LEU A 16 24.59 -9.00 -15.97
C LEU A 16 24.14 -10.12 -15.03
N PHE A 17 23.40 -9.79 -13.96
CA PHE A 17 22.83 -10.81 -13.07
C PHE A 17 21.89 -11.78 -13.80
N ASN A 18 21.11 -11.29 -14.77
CA ASN A 18 20.20 -12.14 -15.53
C ASN A 18 20.96 -12.96 -16.59
N ALA A 19 21.95 -12.38 -17.27
CA ALA A 19 22.76 -13.07 -18.28
C ALA A 19 23.66 -14.15 -17.68
N ALA A 20 24.21 -13.93 -16.48
CA ALA A 20 25.12 -14.85 -15.81
C ALA A 20 24.46 -15.64 -14.66
N ARG A 21 23.12 -15.73 -14.67
CA ARG A 21 22.34 -16.38 -13.60
C ARG A 21 22.86 -17.77 -13.25
N ASP A 22 23.04 -18.62 -14.26
CA ASP A 22 23.39 -20.04 -14.06
C ASP A 22 24.79 -20.21 -13.45
N ILE A 23 25.67 -19.22 -13.65
CA ILE A 23 27.03 -19.21 -13.11
C ILE A 23 27.03 -18.66 -11.68
N ILE A 24 26.28 -17.58 -11.44
CA ILE A 24 26.40 -16.78 -10.22
C ILE A 24 25.49 -17.29 -9.09
N VAL A 25 24.29 -17.81 -9.41
CA VAL A 25 23.31 -18.25 -8.40
C VAL A 25 23.85 -19.30 -7.42
N PRO A 26 24.62 -20.32 -7.84
CA PRO A 26 25.20 -21.31 -6.91
C PRO A 26 26.08 -20.71 -5.82
N TYR A 27 26.70 -19.54 -6.08
CA TYR A 27 27.57 -18.84 -5.13
C TYR A 27 26.83 -17.76 -4.35
N LEU A 28 25.92 -17.02 -5.00
CA LEU A 28 25.16 -15.97 -4.32
C LEU A 28 24.11 -16.51 -3.36
N GLY A 29 23.49 -17.66 -3.66
CA GLY A 29 22.49 -18.27 -2.78
C GLY A 29 23.01 -18.50 -1.35
N PRO A 30 24.16 -19.18 -1.18
CA PRO A 30 24.81 -19.34 0.12
C PRO A 30 25.17 -18.02 0.81
N ILE A 31 25.68 -17.03 0.06
CA ILE A 31 26.04 -15.72 0.62
C ILE A 31 24.79 -14.99 1.13
N HIS A 32 23.71 -14.95 0.34
CA HIS A 32 22.45 -14.35 0.78
C HIS A 32 21.89 -15.08 1.98
N ARG A 33 21.93 -16.42 2.01
CA ARG A 33 21.49 -17.20 3.18
C ARG A 33 22.34 -16.91 4.42
N ALA A 34 23.65 -16.73 4.26
CA ALA A 34 24.54 -16.42 5.37
C ALA A 34 24.23 -15.06 6.00
N ILE A 35 23.81 -14.06 5.20
CA ILE A 35 23.33 -12.76 5.72
C ILE A 35 22.18 -12.95 6.71
N TYR A 36 21.23 -13.83 6.37
CA TYR A 36 20.09 -14.13 7.23
C TYR A 36 20.47 -14.98 8.45
N ASN A 37 21.27 -16.03 8.24
CA ASN A 37 21.65 -16.96 9.31
C ASN A 37 22.62 -16.35 10.35
N LEU A 38 23.43 -15.37 9.93
CA LEU A 38 24.42 -14.72 10.78
C LEU A 38 23.96 -13.35 11.28
N GLU A 39 22.80 -12.86 10.84
CA GLU A 39 22.28 -11.53 11.17
C GLU A 39 23.26 -10.39 10.82
N ILE A 40 24.02 -10.55 9.72
CA ILE A 40 25.02 -9.57 9.25
C ILE A 40 24.61 -9.04 7.88
N TYR A 41 24.14 -7.79 7.83
CA TYR A 41 23.87 -7.09 6.57
C TYR A 41 25.07 -6.21 6.16
N PRO A 42 25.64 -6.37 4.96
CA PRO A 42 26.78 -5.56 4.52
C PRO A 42 26.44 -4.07 4.43
N ASN A 43 27.23 -3.22 5.10
CA ASN A 43 27.01 -1.77 5.12
C ASN A 43 26.94 -1.13 3.72
N ASP A 44 27.72 -1.60 2.74
CA ASP A 44 27.68 -1.04 1.39
C ASP A 44 26.44 -1.47 0.56
N TRP A 45 25.66 -2.43 1.08
CA TRP A 45 24.38 -2.84 0.50
C TRP A 45 23.21 -2.04 1.06
N SER A 46 23.43 -1.20 2.08
CA SER A 46 22.42 -0.30 2.63
C SER A 46 22.06 0.81 1.64
N LEU A 47 20.82 1.31 1.74
CA LEU A 47 20.34 2.41 0.92
C LEU A 47 21.09 3.70 1.28
N ARG A 48 21.55 4.44 0.26
CA ARG A 48 22.12 5.78 0.44
C ARG A 48 21.23 6.81 -0.25
N LYS A 49 20.70 7.75 0.53
CA LYS A 49 19.90 8.86 0.03
C LYS A 49 20.73 9.73 -0.91
N LEU A 50 20.32 9.81 -2.18
CA LEU A 50 20.88 10.71 -3.18
C LEU A 50 19.74 11.64 -3.64
N GLY A 51 19.60 12.81 -3.03
CA GLY A 51 18.54 13.75 -3.43
C GLY A 51 18.51 15.06 -2.67
N LYS A 52 18.10 16.13 -3.38
CA LYS A 52 17.74 17.45 -2.81
C LYS A 52 16.28 17.42 -2.30
N PRO A 53 15.91 18.26 -1.32
CA PRO A 53 14.62 18.20 -0.62
C PRO A 53 13.38 18.44 -1.49
N ASP A 54 13.51 19.09 -2.66
CA ASP A 54 12.35 19.58 -3.43
C ASP A 54 11.78 18.59 -4.48
N TYR A 55 12.39 17.42 -4.66
CA TYR A 55 11.92 16.40 -5.60
C TYR A 55 11.77 15.04 -4.92
N ARG A 56 10.84 14.21 -5.42
CA ARG A 56 10.66 12.83 -4.97
C ARG A 56 11.99 12.06 -5.19
N PRO A 57 12.72 11.68 -4.14
CA PRO A 57 14.05 11.12 -4.29
C PRO A 57 13.96 9.70 -4.84
N ILE A 58 14.73 9.41 -5.89
CA ILE A 58 14.90 8.06 -6.43
C ILE A 58 16.23 7.54 -5.94
N ILE A 59 16.24 6.37 -5.30
CA ILE A 59 17.46 5.79 -4.74
C ILE A 59 17.84 4.55 -5.50
N LEU A 60 19.09 4.59 -5.97
CA LEU A 60 19.70 3.48 -6.66
C LEU A 60 20.37 2.60 -5.60
N SER A 61 19.75 1.46 -5.32
CA SER A 61 20.29 0.44 -4.43
C SER A 61 21.54 -0.24 -5.04
N ASN A 62 22.39 -0.78 -4.16
CA ASN A 62 23.47 -1.65 -4.57
C ASN A 62 22.91 -2.87 -5.31
N GLY A 63 23.52 -3.27 -6.45
CA GLY A 63 23.05 -4.42 -7.22
C GLY A 63 22.87 -5.71 -6.41
N HIS A 64 23.79 -6.02 -5.47
CA HIS A 64 23.67 -7.20 -4.60
C HIS A 64 22.58 -7.04 -3.55
N GLY A 65 22.55 -5.92 -2.82
CA GLY A 65 21.50 -5.63 -1.84
C GLY A 65 20.11 -5.65 -2.47
N ARG A 66 19.97 -5.08 -3.67
CA ARG A 66 18.72 -5.12 -4.44
C ARG A 66 18.29 -6.54 -4.76
N LEU A 67 19.21 -7.40 -5.17
CA LEU A 67 18.90 -8.79 -5.51
C LEU A 67 18.48 -9.57 -4.26
N ALA A 68 19.23 -9.43 -3.15
CA ALA A 68 18.90 -10.06 -1.87
C ALA A 68 17.52 -9.61 -1.37
N ASN A 69 17.27 -8.30 -1.34
CA ASN A 69 15.99 -7.71 -0.93
C ASN A 69 14.84 -8.15 -1.85
N SER A 70 15.10 -8.28 -3.15
CA SER A 70 14.08 -8.77 -4.10
C SER A 70 13.69 -10.22 -3.83
N CYS A 71 14.66 -11.08 -3.49
CA CYS A 71 14.40 -12.47 -3.14
C CYS A 71 13.60 -12.56 -1.84
N ALA A 72 14.06 -11.88 -0.78
CA ALA A 72 13.37 -11.90 0.50
C ALA A 72 11.97 -11.28 0.45
N ALA A 73 11.78 -10.15 -0.26
CA ALA A 73 10.45 -9.58 -0.46
C ALA A 73 9.51 -10.56 -1.18
N GLY A 74 10.02 -11.29 -2.18
CA GLY A 74 9.25 -12.32 -2.88
C GLY A 74 8.84 -13.48 -1.97
N ASP A 75 9.76 -13.97 -1.14
CA ASP A 75 9.49 -15.03 -0.18
C ASP A 75 8.47 -14.59 0.89
N ILE A 76 8.58 -13.36 1.40
CA ILE A 76 7.63 -12.80 2.38
C ILE A 76 6.23 -12.69 1.78
N ILE A 77 6.07 -12.11 0.59
CA ILE A 77 4.76 -11.98 -0.06
C ILE A 77 4.13 -13.35 -0.25
N LYS A 78 4.91 -14.33 -0.72
CA LYS A 78 4.45 -15.70 -0.92
C LYS A 78 4.02 -16.36 0.39
N CYS A 79 4.79 -16.19 1.46
CA CYS A 79 4.41 -16.67 2.79
C CYS A 79 3.12 -16.01 3.28
N ALA A 80 3.00 -14.69 3.14
CA ALA A 80 1.81 -13.93 3.53
C ALA A 80 0.56 -14.38 2.75
N GLU A 81 0.70 -14.69 1.46
CA GLU A 81 -0.36 -15.25 0.63
C GLU A 81 -0.78 -16.65 1.10
N ILE A 82 0.17 -17.57 1.31
CA ILE A 82 -0.11 -18.94 1.77
C ILE A 82 -0.80 -18.93 3.16
N LEU A 83 -0.41 -18.02 4.03
CA LEU A 83 -0.97 -17.88 5.37
C LEU A 83 -2.30 -17.12 5.41
N GLY A 84 -2.78 -16.58 4.28
CA GLY A 84 -3.99 -15.75 4.24
C GLY A 84 -3.86 -14.45 5.03
N LEU A 85 -2.64 -13.93 5.16
CA LEU A 85 -2.35 -12.68 5.89
C LEU A 85 -2.77 -11.45 5.08
N LEU A 86 -2.91 -11.60 3.77
CA LEU A 86 -3.26 -10.51 2.87
C LEU A 86 -4.77 -10.51 2.56
N PRO A 87 -5.49 -9.38 2.72
CA PRO A 87 -6.92 -9.30 2.42
C PRO A 87 -7.20 -9.47 0.93
N ALA A 88 -8.35 -10.07 0.62
CA ALA A 88 -8.77 -10.32 -0.76
C ALA A 88 -8.95 -9.04 -1.60
N LEU A 89 -9.13 -7.89 -0.95
CA LEU A 89 -9.36 -6.59 -1.59
C LEU A 89 -8.11 -5.71 -1.67
N GLN A 90 -6.91 -6.30 -1.51
CA GLN A 90 -5.63 -5.65 -1.77
C GLN A 90 -5.15 -5.97 -3.20
N PHE A 91 -5.21 -4.98 -4.09
CA PHE A 91 -4.89 -5.17 -5.52
C PHE A 91 -3.50 -4.65 -5.91
N GLY A 92 -2.91 -3.77 -5.10
CA GLY A 92 -1.64 -3.11 -5.39
C GLY A 92 -0.43 -4.01 -5.20
N ALA A 93 0.45 -4.03 -6.21
CA ALA A 93 1.70 -4.81 -6.25
C ALA A 93 1.59 -6.31 -5.90
N TRP A 94 0.39 -6.87 -6.04
CA TRP A 94 0.15 -8.29 -5.95
C TRP A 94 0.14 -8.91 -7.36
N PRO A 95 0.89 -10.00 -7.60
CA PRO A 95 0.76 -10.77 -8.83
C PRO A 95 -0.69 -11.13 -9.17
N GLY A 96 -1.08 -11.00 -10.44
CA GLY A 96 -2.42 -11.37 -10.90
C GLY A 96 -3.53 -10.37 -10.61
N HIS A 97 -3.25 -9.29 -9.88
CA HIS A 97 -4.19 -8.20 -9.63
C HIS A 97 -3.77 -6.94 -10.39
N ASN A 98 -4.74 -6.15 -10.83
CA ASN A 98 -4.47 -4.87 -11.48
C ASN A 98 -5.46 -3.78 -11.03
N THR A 99 -5.15 -2.53 -11.37
CA THR A 99 -5.98 -1.38 -11.02
C THR A 99 -7.37 -1.42 -11.67
N MET A 100 -7.53 -2.05 -12.83
CA MET A 100 -8.85 -2.19 -13.44
C MET A 100 -9.73 -3.14 -12.64
N ASP A 101 -9.18 -4.24 -12.12
CA ASP A 101 -9.93 -5.19 -11.30
C ASP A 101 -10.46 -4.51 -10.03
N SER A 102 -9.62 -3.69 -9.38
CA SER A 102 -10.02 -2.95 -8.17
C SER A 102 -11.14 -1.96 -8.45
N ILE A 103 -11.02 -1.19 -9.54
CA ILE A 103 -12.03 -0.20 -9.93
C ILE A 103 -13.33 -0.88 -10.36
N HIS A 104 -13.25 -1.94 -11.16
CA HIS A 104 -14.43 -2.68 -11.61
C HIS A 104 -15.19 -3.28 -10.43
N LEU A 105 -14.49 -3.92 -9.49
CA LEU A 105 -15.11 -4.50 -8.31
C LEU A 105 -15.74 -3.43 -7.42
N LEU A 106 -15.04 -2.31 -7.18
CA LEU A 106 -15.57 -1.17 -6.43
C LEU A 106 -16.88 -0.66 -7.05
N ILE A 107 -16.89 -0.43 -8.37
CA ILE A 107 -18.07 0.05 -9.11
C ILE A 107 -19.22 -0.95 -9.02
N ASP A 108 -18.94 -2.25 -9.16
CA ASP A 108 -19.96 -3.29 -9.10
C ASP A 108 -20.56 -3.42 -7.70
N CYS A 109 -19.76 -3.31 -6.65
CA CYS A 109 -20.22 -3.23 -5.26
C CYS A 109 -21.14 -2.02 -5.04
N ILE A 110 -20.72 -0.82 -5.47
CA ILE A 110 -21.55 0.40 -5.37
C ILE A 110 -22.89 0.21 -6.10
N LYS A 111 -22.87 -0.27 -7.34
CA LYS A 111 -24.08 -0.52 -8.12
C LYS A 111 -24.98 -1.58 -7.47
N ALA A 112 -24.41 -2.61 -6.85
CA ALA A 112 -25.17 -3.62 -6.12
C ALA A 112 -25.89 -3.04 -4.90
N LEU A 113 -25.22 -2.17 -4.13
CA LEU A 113 -25.80 -1.47 -2.98
C LEU A 113 -26.91 -0.51 -3.40
N TRP A 114 -26.73 0.21 -4.51
CA TRP A 114 -27.78 1.04 -5.11
C TRP A 114 -29.02 0.25 -5.55
N ARG A 115 -28.84 -0.98 -6.05
CA ARG A 115 -29.98 -1.88 -6.38
C ARG A 115 -30.74 -2.31 -5.14
N LYS A 116 -30.06 -2.44 -3.99
CA LYS A 116 -30.67 -2.72 -2.67
C LYS A 116 -31.28 -1.46 -2.01
N GLY A 117 -31.24 -0.31 -2.68
CA GLY A 117 -31.82 0.94 -2.19
C GLY A 117 -31.05 1.56 -1.03
N TYR A 118 -29.74 1.34 -0.98
CA TYR A 118 -28.84 2.09 -0.10
C TYR A 118 -28.25 3.31 -0.84
N VAL A 119 -27.84 4.30 -0.06
CA VAL A 119 -26.91 5.33 -0.47
C VAL A 119 -25.51 4.88 -0.07
N VAL A 120 -24.50 5.25 -0.85
CA VAL A 120 -23.11 4.86 -0.62
C VAL A 120 -22.27 6.12 -0.51
N THR A 121 -21.30 6.14 0.39
CA THR A 121 -20.25 7.18 0.44
C THR A 121 -18.90 6.48 0.35
N ALA A 122 -18.00 7.02 -0.47
CA ALA A 122 -16.62 6.56 -0.57
C ALA A 122 -15.70 7.55 0.15
N LEU A 123 -14.89 7.03 1.07
CA LEU A 123 -13.79 7.72 1.73
C LEU A 123 -12.48 7.27 1.08
N PHE A 124 -11.80 8.19 0.41
CA PHE A 124 -10.47 8.01 -0.16
C PHE A 124 -9.44 8.49 0.84
N MET A 125 -8.50 7.62 1.18
CA MET A 125 -7.46 7.87 2.16
C MET A 125 -6.08 7.71 1.49
N ASP A 126 -5.24 8.75 1.60
CA ASP A 126 -3.84 8.78 1.13
C ASP A 126 -2.90 8.58 2.33
N MET A 127 -2.27 7.41 2.38
CA MET A 127 -1.31 7.07 3.43
C MET A 127 0.04 7.69 3.15
N LYS A 128 0.66 8.32 4.16
CA LYS A 128 2.04 8.82 4.09
C LYS A 128 2.94 8.04 5.03
N GLY A 129 4.17 7.80 4.57
CA GLY A 129 5.25 7.33 5.43
C GLY A 129 5.09 5.90 5.93
N ALA A 130 4.70 4.95 5.07
CA ALA A 130 4.58 3.56 5.52
C ALA A 130 5.92 3.01 6.06
N PHE A 131 7.07 3.35 5.47
CA PHE A 131 8.32 2.62 5.76
C PHE A 131 9.24 3.11 6.90
N PRO A 132 9.30 4.40 7.30
CA PRO A 132 9.95 4.75 8.56
C PRO A 132 9.08 4.38 9.78
N SER A 133 7.87 3.85 9.53
CA SER A 133 6.79 3.66 10.50
C SER A 133 6.29 2.23 10.64
N VAL A 134 6.55 1.35 9.66
CA VAL A 134 6.22 -0.07 9.80
C VAL A 134 6.89 -0.56 11.08
N ASP A 135 6.09 -0.99 12.04
CA ASP A 135 6.57 -1.73 13.19
C ASP A 135 7.19 -3.03 12.66
N LEU A 136 8.52 -3.00 12.48
CA LEU A 136 9.30 -4.12 12.00
C LEU A 136 9.20 -5.31 12.95
N ASP A 137 8.96 -5.08 14.24
CA ASP A 137 8.78 -6.12 15.24
C ASP A 137 7.42 -6.81 15.06
N MET A 138 6.34 -6.05 14.83
CA MET A 138 5.03 -6.62 14.46
C MET A 138 5.12 -7.37 13.13
N LEU A 139 5.77 -6.77 12.12
CA LEU A 139 5.96 -7.37 10.81
C LEU A 139 6.73 -8.70 10.92
N CYS A 140 7.80 -8.70 11.70
CA CYS A 140 8.59 -9.88 12.01
C CYS A 140 7.82 -10.90 12.85
N HIS A 141 6.99 -10.47 13.79
CA HIS A 141 6.14 -11.34 14.59
C HIS A 141 5.08 -12.06 13.73
N GLU A 142 4.36 -11.33 12.89
CA GLU A 142 3.35 -11.87 11.96
C GLU A 142 3.97 -12.81 10.92
N LEU A 143 5.18 -12.48 10.45
CA LEU A 143 5.91 -13.28 9.45
C LEU A 143 6.84 -14.36 10.05
N ARG A 144 7.00 -14.39 11.39
CA ARG A 144 7.99 -15.21 12.12
C ARG A 144 9.43 -15.02 11.63
N MET A 145 9.84 -13.78 11.41
CA MET A 145 11.16 -13.34 10.92
C MET A 145 11.91 -12.56 12.01
N SER A 146 13.21 -12.30 11.85
CA SER A 146 13.97 -11.44 12.80
C SER A 146 13.98 -9.96 12.33
N PRO A 147 13.79 -8.97 13.24
CA PRO A 147 13.80 -7.54 12.93
C PRO A 147 15.12 -7.01 12.35
N GLU A 148 16.26 -7.62 12.72
CA GLU A 148 17.58 -7.22 12.21
C GLU A 148 17.71 -7.36 10.69
N LEU A 149 16.87 -8.18 10.06
CA LEU A 149 16.90 -8.53 8.64
C LEU A 149 16.26 -7.50 7.71
N MET A 150 15.48 -6.56 8.25
CA MET A 150 14.78 -5.52 7.48
C MET A 150 15.41 -4.12 7.61
N GLY A 151 16.66 -4.09 8.11
CA GLY A 151 17.36 -2.90 8.59
C GLY A 151 17.09 -1.59 7.85
N ASN A 152 16.82 -0.53 8.64
CA ASN A 152 16.89 0.90 8.34
C ASN A 152 16.65 1.31 6.87
N GLY A 153 15.59 0.76 6.25
CA GLY A 153 15.12 1.21 4.96
C GLY A 153 14.53 2.60 5.13
N GLY A 154 15.23 3.63 4.65
CA GLY A 154 14.63 4.95 4.48
C GLY A 154 13.44 4.89 3.52
N GLU A 155 12.67 5.98 3.46
CA GLU A 155 11.48 6.26 2.62
C GLU A 155 11.72 6.17 1.09
N ASP A 156 12.64 5.32 0.66
CA ASP A 156 13.59 5.62 -0.39
C ASP A 156 13.30 4.77 -1.63
N GLN A 157 12.60 5.38 -2.59
CA GLN A 157 12.00 4.69 -3.72
C GLN A 157 12.99 3.83 -4.51
N GLY A 158 12.68 2.54 -4.64
CA GLY A 158 13.47 1.58 -5.44
C GLY A 158 13.80 0.27 -4.74
N ASP A 159 13.60 0.18 -3.42
CA ASP A 159 13.78 -1.04 -2.64
C ASP A 159 12.54 -1.97 -2.72
N PRO A 160 12.72 -3.25 -3.10
CA PRO A 160 11.66 -4.26 -3.05
C PRO A 160 10.94 -4.41 -1.70
N PHE A 161 11.60 -4.17 -0.56
CA PHE A 161 10.97 -4.28 0.75
C PHE A 161 9.91 -3.21 1.01
N LEU A 162 10.04 -2.01 0.41
CA LEU A 162 9.05 -0.94 0.55
C LEU A 162 7.65 -1.42 0.17
N VAL A 163 7.58 -2.16 -0.94
CA VAL A 163 6.32 -2.68 -1.48
C VAL A 163 5.65 -3.63 -0.49
N VAL A 164 6.43 -4.47 0.18
CA VAL A 164 5.94 -5.40 1.20
C VAL A 164 5.35 -4.64 2.39
N GLY A 165 6.03 -3.59 2.85
CA GLY A 165 5.55 -2.73 3.94
C GLY A 165 4.20 -2.09 3.64
N TYR A 166 4.03 -1.50 2.46
CA TYR A 166 2.74 -0.92 2.04
C TYR A 166 1.61 -1.95 1.98
N ILE A 167 1.88 -3.12 1.40
CA ILE A 167 0.90 -4.21 1.30
C ILE A 167 0.40 -4.64 2.68
N LEU A 168 1.31 -4.84 3.63
CA LEU A 168 0.96 -5.33 4.97
C LEU A 168 0.32 -4.27 5.85
N TYR A 169 0.70 -3.01 5.67
CA TYR A 169 0.04 -1.90 6.34
C TYR A 169 -1.41 -1.76 5.86
N VAL A 170 -1.66 -1.75 4.55
CA VAL A 170 -3.04 -1.76 4.04
C VAL A 170 -3.77 -3.01 4.52
N ALA A 171 -3.10 -4.16 4.60
CA ALA A 171 -3.70 -5.37 5.13
C ALA A 171 -4.26 -5.20 6.54
N GLY A 172 -3.50 -4.59 7.45
CA GLY A 172 -3.94 -4.30 8.82
C GLY A 172 -5.14 -3.35 8.85
N LEU A 173 -5.12 -2.30 8.05
CA LEU A 173 -6.22 -1.35 7.95
C LEU A 173 -7.51 -1.98 7.40
N LEU A 174 -7.40 -2.79 6.33
CA LEU A 174 -8.54 -3.52 5.77
C LEU A 174 -9.15 -4.49 6.79
N ARG A 175 -8.32 -5.21 7.57
CA ARG A 175 -8.81 -6.08 8.67
C ARG A 175 -9.58 -5.32 9.75
N LEU A 176 -9.25 -4.04 9.99
CA LEU A 176 -9.99 -3.18 10.90
C LEU A 176 -11.35 -2.81 10.31
N ILE A 177 -11.39 -2.48 9.01
CA ILE A 177 -12.60 -2.13 8.26
C ILE A 177 -13.55 -3.34 8.15
N ASP A 178 -13.03 -4.54 7.90
CA ASP A 178 -13.81 -5.78 7.78
C ASP A 178 -14.61 -6.13 9.04
N LYS A 179 -14.22 -5.57 10.20
CA LYS A 179 -14.94 -5.73 11.48
C LYS A 179 -16.17 -4.81 11.60
N LEU A 180 -16.34 -3.88 10.68
CA LEU A 180 -17.42 -2.89 10.72
C LEU A 180 -18.57 -3.34 9.83
N ALA A 181 -19.79 -3.29 10.37
CA ALA A 181 -20.98 -3.50 9.56
C ALA A 181 -21.12 -2.38 8.53
N ASN A 182 -21.65 -2.71 7.36
CA ASN A 182 -21.94 -1.75 6.30
C ASN A 182 -20.72 -0.93 5.81
N CYS A 183 -19.53 -1.53 5.88
CA CYS A 183 -18.28 -0.98 5.36
C CYS A 183 -17.56 -2.04 4.53
N GLU A 184 -16.80 -1.59 3.52
CA GLU A 184 -15.91 -2.43 2.74
C GLU A 184 -14.69 -1.60 2.34
N GLY A 185 -13.49 -2.14 2.54
CA GLY A 185 -12.24 -1.46 2.19
C GLY A 185 -11.60 -2.06 0.93
N PHE A 186 -11.08 -1.19 0.07
CA PHE A 186 -10.35 -1.55 -1.14
C PHE A 186 -8.97 -0.92 -1.09
N GLY A 187 -7.94 -1.74 -1.19
CA GLY A 187 -6.55 -1.32 -1.09
C GLY A 187 -5.81 -1.38 -2.41
N PHE A 188 -5.04 -0.36 -2.72
CA PHE A 188 -4.10 -0.33 -3.84
C PHE A 188 -2.81 0.39 -3.42
N MET A 189 -1.79 -0.37 -3.02
CA MET A 189 -0.51 0.17 -2.55
C MET A 189 -0.69 1.11 -1.35
N ASP A 190 -0.54 2.42 -1.54
CA ASP A 190 -0.70 3.48 -0.55
C ASP A 190 -2.11 4.09 -0.54
N ASP A 191 -2.90 3.82 -1.58
CA ASP A 191 -4.27 4.30 -1.71
C ASP A 191 -5.26 3.31 -1.08
N VAL A 192 -6.13 3.81 -0.21
CA VAL A 192 -7.23 3.01 0.36
C VAL A 192 -8.55 3.72 0.15
N VAL A 193 -9.53 3.00 -0.37
CA VAL A 193 -10.91 3.46 -0.54
C VAL A 193 -11.80 2.66 0.37
N VAL A 194 -12.49 3.32 1.28
CA VAL A 194 -13.54 2.68 2.10
C VAL A 194 -14.89 3.12 1.57
N ILE A 195 -15.74 2.17 1.21
CA ILE A 195 -17.15 2.47 0.98
C ILE A 195 -17.94 2.14 2.24
N SER A 196 -18.89 3.00 2.57
CA SER A 196 -19.89 2.76 3.60
C SER A 196 -21.28 3.02 3.04
N TRP A 197 -22.29 2.30 3.52
CA TRP A 197 -23.64 2.39 2.97
C TRP A 197 -24.73 2.36 4.02
N GLU A 198 -25.69 3.26 3.89
CA GLU A 198 -26.88 3.32 4.75
C GLU A 198 -28.11 3.80 3.97
N LYS A 199 -29.25 3.91 4.65
CA LYS A 199 -30.47 4.49 4.06
C LYS A 199 -30.41 6.01 3.91
N ARG A 200 -29.59 6.71 4.70
CA ARG A 200 -29.44 8.17 4.66
C ARG A 200 -27.96 8.55 4.71
N VAL A 201 -27.59 9.59 3.97
CA VAL A 201 -26.21 10.11 3.94
C VAL A 201 -25.72 10.49 5.34
N LYS A 202 -26.58 11.10 6.17
CA LYS A 202 -26.22 11.48 7.53
C LYS A 202 -25.71 10.29 8.36
N ASP A 203 -26.40 9.17 8.29
CA ASP A 203 -26.07 7.95 9.02
C ASP A 203 -24.70 7.40 8.56
N ILE A 204 -24.39 7.52 7.25
CA ILE A 204 -23.08 7.14 6.69
C ILE A 204 -21.97 8.02 7.26
N HIS A 205 -22.16 9.34 7.32
CA HIS A 205 -21.13 10.25 7.84
C HIS A 205 -20.89 10.04 9.34
N GLU A 206 -21.92 9.74 10.12
CA GLU A 206 -21.79 9.35 11.53
C GLU A 206 -21.01 8.02 11.67
N GLN A 207 -21.28 7.03 10.81
CA GLN A 207 -20.55 5.75 10.78
C GLN A 207 -19.09 5.92 10.37
N LEU A 208 -18.79 6.73 9.34
CA LEU A 208 -17.41 7.03 8.92
C LEU A 208 -16.65 7.76 10.03
N GLY A 209 -17.30 8.73 10.70
CA GLY A 209 -16.73 9.39 11.87
C GLY A 209 -16.42 8.41 13.00
N PHE A 210 -17.34 7.48 13.29
CA PHE A 210 -17.14 6.43 14.29
C PHE A 210 -15.99 5.49 13.91
N MET A 211 -15.92 5.02 12.65
CA MET A 211 -14.83 4.19 12.15
C MET A 211 -13.46 4.84 12.39
N ILE A 212 -13.36 6.14 12.11
CA ILE A 212 -12.09 6.89 12.21
C ILE A 212 -11.70 7.13 13.68
N MET A 213 -12.66 7.58 14.50
CA MET A 213 -12.37 8.19 15.81
C MET A 213 -12.59 7.27 17.02
N ARG A 214 -13.23 6.11 16.85
CA ARG A 214 -13.48 5.17 17.97
C ARG A 214 -12.18 4.62 18.55
N HIS A 215 -12.27 4.09 19.77
CA HIS A 215 -11.20 3.27 20.33
C HIS A 215 -11.00 2.00 19.48
N GLY A 216 -9.75 1.70 19.13
CA GLY A 216 -9.38 0.68 18.13
C GLY A 216 -9.84 1.04 16.71
N GLY A 217 -10.11 2.33 16.44
CA GLY A 217 -10.44 2.88 15.12
C GLY A 217 -9.22 3.24 14.30
N VAL A 218 -9.45 3.81 13.12
CA VAL A 218 -8.40 4.08 12.12
C VAL A 218 -7.31 5.01 12.69
N MET A 219 -7.67 6.06 13.45
CA MET A 219 -6.68 7.00 14.03
C MET A 219 -5.81 6.39 15.13
N GLU A 220 -6.37 5.49 15.96
CA GLU A 220 -5.60 4.82 17.00
C GLU A 220 -4.68 3.77 16.41
N TRP A 221 -5.19 2.98 15.46
CA TRP A 221 -4.39 2.00 14.72
C TRP A 221 -3.20 2.69 14.02
N MET A 222 -3.40 3.84 13.38
CA MET A 222 -2.29 4.63 12.81
C MET A 222 -1.22 4.97 13.84
N LYS A 223 -1.65 5.46 15.02
CA LYS A 223 -0.74 5.91 16.08
C LYS A 223 0.08 4.76 16.64
N GLU A 224 -0.55 3.61 16.85
CA GLU A 224 0.12 2.38 17.30
C GLU A 224 1.12 1.88 16.28
N HIS A 225 0.84 2.07 14.99
CA HIS A 225 1.68 1.60 13.87
C HIS A 225 2.52 2.73 13.26
N ASN A 226 2.79 3.81 14.03
CA ASN A 226 3.61 4.97 13.69
C ASN A 226 3.32 5.68 12.35
N CYS A 227 2.15 5.47 11.76
CA CYS A 227 1.84 6.00 10.43
C CYS A 227 1.03 7.29 10.48
N MET A 228 1.11 8.05 9.39
CA MET A 228 0.36 9.29 9.23
C MET A 228 -0.44 9.23 7.93
N PHE A 229 -1.67 9.72 7.96
CA PHE A 229 -2.36 10.03 6.72
C PHE A 229 -2.17 11.50 6.37
N GLY A 230 -2.16 11.80 5.08
CA GLY A 230 -2.46 13.15 4.64
C GLY A 230 -3.93 13.42 4.89
N ILE A 231 -4.33 13.78 6.11
CA ILE A 231 -5.73 14.09 6.44
C ILE A 231 -6.25 15.21 5.51
N ASP A 232 -5.37 16.14 5.14
CA ASP A 232 -5.60 17.18 4.12
C ASP A 232 -5.98 16.62 2.73
N LYS A 233 -5.56 15.40 2.45
CA LYS A 233 -5.84 14.69 1.21
C LYS A 233 -7.04 13.77 1.27
N PHE A 234 -7.66 13.56 2.44
CA PHE A 234 -8.85 12.73 2.52
C PHE A 234 -9.94 13.34 1.66
N LYS A 235 -10.57 12.50 0.84
CA LYS A 235 -11.72 12.89 0.03
C LYS A 235 -12.89 12.01 0.38
N VAL A 236 -14.01 12.65 0.69
CA VAL A 236 -15.29 11.99 0.92
C VAL A 236 -16.18 12.31 -0.27
N VAL A 237 -16.78 11.29 -0.88
CA VAL A 237 -17.65 11.42 -2.04
C VAL A 237 -18.95 10.68 -1.78
N ASP A 238 -20.07 11.40 -1.74
CA ASP A 238 -21.40 10.81 -1.64
C ASP A 238 -21.87 10.32 -3.03
N LEU A 239 -22.06 9.02 -3.15
CA LEU A 239 -22.39 8.32 -4.38
C LEU A 239 -23.88 7.96 -4.38
N THR A 240 -24.69 8.77 -5.07
CA THR A 240 -26.14 8.57 -5.17
C THR A 240 -26.56 8.03 -6.53
N ARG A 241 -27.54 7.10 -6.53
CA ARG A 241 -28.08 6.47 -7.76
C ARG A 241 -28.85 7.45 -8.65
N LYS A 242 -29.51 8.44 -8.05
CA LYS A 242 -30.30 9.43 -8.79
C LYS A 242 -29.30 10.38 -9.44
N LYS A 243 -29.42 10.65 -10.76
CA LYS A 243 -28.94 11.91 -11.33
C LYS A 243 -29.78 13.02 -10.68
N MET A 244 -29.51 13.32 -9.42
CA MET A 244 -29.95 14.57 -8.84
C MET A 244 -29.32 15.62 -9.74
N GLY A 245 -30.12 16.50 -10.31
CA GLY A 245 -29.64 17.55 -11.20
C GLY A 245 -28.74 18.50 -10.44
N LEU A 246 -27.52 18.08 -10.14
CA LEU A 246 -26.40 18.94 -9.84
C LEU A 246 -26.04 19.58 -11.17
N ARG A 247 -26.90 20.52 -11.56
CA ARG A 247 -26.64 21.46 -12.62
C ARG A 247 -25.97 22.65 -11.95
N ASP A 248 -24.89 23.15 -12.53
CA ASP A 248 -24.40 24.49 -12.20
C ASP A 248 -25.47 25.55 -12.54
N GLU A 249 -25.22 26.81 -12.23
CA GLU A 249 -26.15 27.93 -12.53
C GLU A 249 -26.48 28.05 -14.04
N GLU A 250 -25.73 27.35 -14.90
CA GLU A 250 -25.85 27.34 -16.36
C GLU A 250 -26.39 26.02 -16.92
N GLY A 251 -26.78 25.06 -16.06
CA GLY A 251 -27.48 23.87 -16.50
C GLY A 251 -26.60 22.65 -16.85
N ARG A 252 -25.29 22.64 -16.60
CA ARG A 252 -24.37 21.56 -16.99
C ARG A 252 -24.21 20.49 -15.89
N PRO A 253 -24.09 19.18 -16.22
CA PRO A 253 -23.89 18.14 -15.21
C PRO A 253 -22.56 18.33 -14.48
N GLY A 254 -22.59 18.64 -13.17
CA GLY A 254 -21.40 18.91 -12.37
C GLY A 254 -21.21 17.93 -11.21
N ILE A 255 -19.96 17.51 -10.99
CA ILE A 255 -19.51 16.85 -9.75
C ILE A 255 -19.01 17.97 -8.83
N LYS A 256 -19.61 18.13 -7.64
CA LYS A 256 -19.08 19.05 -6.63
C LYS A 256 -17.89 18.39 -5.92
N VAL A 257 -16.71 18.98 -6.04
CA VAL A 257 -15.51 18.60 -5.29
C VAL A 257 -15.04 19.83 -4.50
N GLY A 258 -15.37 19.88 -3.20
CA GLY A 258 -15.11 21.07 -2.36
C GLY A 258 -15.96 22.29 -2.76
N ASP A 259 -15.47 23.50 -2.46
CA ASP A 259 -16.13 24.79 -2.79
C ASP A 259 -16.00 25.19 -4.28
N GLY A 260 -15.60 24.28 -5.16
CA GLY A 260 -15.49 24.49 -6.60
C GLY A 260 -16.24 23.43 -7.42
N VAL A 261 -16.79 23.86 -8.56
CA VAL A 261 -17.37 22.98 -9.57
C VAL A 261 -16.34 22.78 -10.68
N LEU A 262 -15.96 21.52 -10.95
CA LEU A 262 -15.20 21.15 -12.14
C LEU A 262 -16.19 20.91 -13.29
N VAL A 263 -16.02 21.67 -14.37
CA VAL A 263 -16.75 21.54 -15.65
C VAL A 263 -16.19 20.37 -16.45
#